data_AF-E3N5F5-F1
#
_entry.id   AF-E3N5F5-F1
#
_cell.length_a   1.000
_cell.length_b   1.000
_cell.length_c   1.000
_cell.angle_alpha   90.00
_cell.angle_beta   90.00
_cell.angle_gamma   90.00
#
_symmetry.space_group_name_H-M   'P 1'
#
loop_
_entity.id
_entity.type
_entity.pdbx_description
1 polymer ?
#
loop_
_entity_poly.entity_id
_entity_poly.type
_entity_poly.pdbx_seq_one_letter_code
_entity_poly.pdbx_strand_id
1 'polypeptide(L)'
;MFLINVVLLISTFSLFKMSDYQKFPVHKSIVITNFLQYPSPRLIAGDIHRIADLECVIAVDKRDDSSVETLIHLNESNKIKRVRARYSVGMFNETAEELKSWEGEKEANTDEFLFLKPWTVPQPDKSFTFKFGFHVSAVLGIDNIWMFNFYDALFNVENDSKMIVFKEKNNQKVRLYTHKKLMMFHSSKLSIYRNNLHNENGFIIPACVSMNMLEKCLQIAHGVQVHCSVEDLKKINQIAKLLGLKNVIKYYERQRIENLNQVKVTDQVFHSMFMRDRRHLLVRNVLMS
;
A
#
# COMPACT_ATOMS: atom_id res chain seq x y z
N MET A 1 -26.27 26.74 -11.62
CA MET A 1 -25.44 27.50 -12.57
C MET A 1 -24.16 27.93 -11.87
N PHE A 2 -23.11 27.13 -11.96
CA PHE A 2 -21.71 27.56 -11.93
C PHE A 2 -20.95 26.55 -12.77
N LEU A 3 -20.56 26.99 -13.97
CA LEU A 3 -19.67 26.27 -14.88
C LEU A 3 -18.24 26.35 -14.33
N ILE A 4 -17.50 25.24 -14.39
CA ILE A 4 -16.06 25.31 -14.62
C ILE A 4 -15.76 24.45 -15.85
N ASN A 5 -15.51 25.15 -16.95
CA ASN A 5 -14.86 24.61 -18.15
C ASN A 5 -13.40 24.30 -17.83
N VAL A 6 -12.93 23.09 -18.11
CA VAL A 6 -11.53 22.87 -18.51
C VAL A 6 -11.50 21.88 -19.67
N VAL A 7 -10.83 22.32 -20.73
CA VAL A 7 -10.73 21.74 -22.08
C VAL A 7 -9.85 20.47 -22.09
N LEU A 8 -10.25 19.54 -22.95
CA LEU A 8 -9.60 18.28 -23.30
C LEU A 8 -8.25 18.48 -24.03
N LEU A 9 -7.27 17.61 -23.78
CA LEU A 9 -6.23 17.28 -24.76
C LEU A 9 -5.81 15.80 -24.64
N ILE A 10 -5.84 15.12 -25.79
CA ILE A 10 -5.66 13.68 -26.02
C ILE A 10 -4.17 13.36 -26.17
N SER A 11 -3.67 12.24 -25.61
CA SER A 11 -2.91 11.22 -26.37
C SER A 11 -2.37 10.04 -25.54
N THR A 12 -2.64 8.84 -26.09
CA THR A 12 -1.83 7.60 -26.14
C THR A 12 -1.60 6.73 -24.90
N PHE A 13 -2.08 5.48 -25.04
CA PHE A 13 -1.85 4.33 -24.17
C PHE A 13 -0.35 4.02 -23.99
N SER A 14 0.07 3.85 -22.74
CA SER A 14 1.25 3.06 -22.37
C SER A 14 1.01 2.39 -21.01
N LEU A 15 1.54 1.17 -20.84
CA LEU A 15 1.47 0.39 -19.60
C LEU A 15 1.90 1.28 -18.41
N PHE A 16 1.00 1.47 -17.44
CA PHE A 16 1.22 2.31 -16.26
C PHE A 16 2.49 1.87 -15.51
N LYS A 17 3.57 2.66 -15.61
CA LYS A 17 4.72 2.57 -14.71
C LYS A 17 4.36 3.28 -13.41
N MET A 18 4.20 2.52 -12.34
CA MET A 18 3.91 3.00 -10.97
C MET A 18 5.10 3.71 -10.30
N SER A 19 5.85 4.56 -11.01
CA SER A 19 7.08 5.17 -10.48
C SER A 19 6.94 6.60 -9.94
N ASP A 20 5.78 7.25 -10.07
CA ASP A 20 5.60 8.66 -9.71
C ASP A 20 4.59 8.84 -8.56
N TYR A 21 4.86 8.22 -7.41
CA TYR A 21 4.05 8.39 -6.20
C TYR A 21 4.74 9.29 -5.17
N GLN A 22 4.01 10.35 -4.80
CA GLN A 22 4.36 11.33 -3.79
C GLN A 22 4.50 10.61 -2.44
N LYS A 23 5.70 10.63 -1.87
CA LYS A 23 6.01 10.05 -0.56
C LYS A 23 5.14 10.71 0.50
N PHE A 24 4.42 9.90 1.27
CA PHE A 24 4.17 9.95 2.71
C PHE A 24 2.71 9.56 3.04
N PRO A 25 2.46 8.79 4.11
CA PRO A 25 1.14 8.73 4.72
C PRO A 25 0.73 10.16 5.12
N VAL A 26 -0.48 10.58 4.76
CA VAL A 26 -0.94 11.95 5.01
C VAL A 26 -0.99 12.18 6.52
N HIS A 27 -0.09 13.03 7.03
CA HIS A 27 -0.15 13.57 8.39
C HIS A 27 -0.51 15.04 8.26
N LYS A 28 -1.75 15.37 8.62
CA LYS A 28 -2.23 16.75 8.53
C LYS A 28 -2.64 17.24 9.90
N SER A 29 -2.29 18.48 10.20
CA SER A 29 -2.84 19.21 11.34
C SER A 29 -3.64 20.40 10.84
N ILE A 30 -4.85 20.54 11.34
CA ILE A 30 -5.76 21.66 11.07
C ILE A 30 -5.98 22.36 12.40
N VAL A 31 -5.44 23.57 12.52
CA VAL A 31 -5.59 24.40 13.71
C VAL A 31 -6.82 25.29 13.54
N ILE A 32 -7.73 25.26 14.50
CA ILE A 32 -8.93 26.11 14.52
C ILE A 32 -8.75 27.11 15.65
N THR A 33 -8.59 28.38 15.28
CA THR A 33 -8.59 29.51 16.20
C THR A 33 -9.95 30.21 16.12
N ASN A 34 -10.47 30.60 17.29
CA ASN A 34 -11.70 31.37 17.41
C ASN A 34 -12.89 30.73 16.67
N PHE A 35 -13.33 29.55 17.13
CA PHE A 35 -14.32 28.72 16.43
C PHE A 35 -15.67 29.42 16.18
N LEU A 36 -16.05 30.34 17.06
CA LEU A 36 -17.28 31.12 16.93
C LEU A 36 -17.27 32.11 15.74
N GLN A 37 -16.11 32.47 15.20
CA GLN A 37 -16.03 33.42 14.07
C GLN A 37 -16.50 32.82 12.73
N TYR A 38 -16.53 31.50 12.63
CA TYR A 38 -16.97 30.81 11.41
C TYR A 38 -18.50 30.74 11.37
N PRO A 39 -19.17 31.18 10.28
CA PRO A 39 -20.61 30.98 10.15
C PRO A 39 -20.94 29.48 10.01
N SER A 40 -22.14 29.09 10.43
CA SER A 40 -22.62 27.70 10.37
C SER A 40 -23.77 27.56 9.38
N PRO A 41 -23.83 26.50 8.53
CA PRO A 41 -22.80 25.48 8.29
C PRO A 41 -21.73 25.98 7.30
N ARG A 42 -20.45 25.65 7.55
CA ARG A 42 -19.33 26.04 6.65
C ARG A 42 -18.13 25.11 6.77
N LEU A 43 -17.49 24.83 5.62
CA LEU A 43 -16.14 24.25 5.57
C LEU A 43 -15.14 25.19 6.25
N ILE A 44 -14.57 24.76 7.37
CA ILE A 44 -13.57 25.54 8.11
C ILE A 44 -12.21 25.39 7.44
N ALA A 45 -11.84 24.16 7.12
CA ALA A 45 -10.58 23.83 6.48
C ALA A 45 -10.65 22.48 5.80
N GLY A 46 -9.93 22.35 4.69
CA GLY A 46 -9.76 21.08 4.00
C GLY A 46 -8.42 21.00 3.28
N ASP A 47 -8.02 19.79 2.97
CA ASP A 47 -6.85 19.49 2.14
C ASP A 47 -7.20 18.40 1.14
N ILE A 48 -6.52 18.42 -0.02
CA ILE A 48 -6.69 17.45 -1.09
C ILE A 48 -5.41 16.66 -1.23
N HIS A 49 -5.52 15.34 -1.10
CA HIS A 49 -4.41 14.41 -1.25
C HIS A 49 -4.64 13.52 -2.46
N ARG A 50 -3.61 13.32 -3.28
CA ARG A 50 -3.71 12.48 -4.48
C ARG A 50 -2.99 11.16 -4.28
N ILE A 51 -3.69 10.07 -4.57
CA ILE A 51 -3.16 8.71 -4.60
C ILE A 51 -3.48 8.15 -5.99
N ALA A 52 -2.49 8.14 -6.88
CA ALA A 52 -2.71 7.87 -8.30
C ALA A 52 -3.64 8.92 -8.91
N ASP A 53 -4.73 8.48 -9.54
CA ASP A 53 -5.84 9.33 -10.00
C ASP A 53 -6.98 9.45 -8.99
N LEU A 54 -6.84 8.92 -7.76
CA LEU A 54 -7.80 9.13 -6.69
C LEU A 54 -7.44 10.40 -5.91
N GLU A 55 -8.40 11.31 -5.79
CA GLU A 55 -8.30 12.45 -4.87
C GLU A 55 -9.03 12.13 -3.56
N CYS A 56 -8.38 12.40 -2.44
CA CYS A 56 -8.93 12.23 -1.10
C CYS A 56 -9.03 13.62 -0.45
N VAL A 57 -10.23 14.02 -0.06
CA VAL A 57 -10.49 15.27 0.64
C VAL A 57 -10.55 14.99 2.14
N ILE A 58 -9.70 15.64 2.92
CA ILE A 58 -9.76 15.62 4.39
C ILE A 58 -10.24 16.99 4.83
N ALA A 59 -11.35 17.05 5.57
CA ALA A 59 -11.97 18.32 5.93
C ALA A 59 -12.54 18.34 7.35
N VAL A 60 -12.70 19.58 7.84
CA VAL A 60 -13.43 19.90 9.07
C VAL A 60 -14.52 20.92 8.74
N ASP A 61 -15.75 20.53 8.96
CA ASP A 61 -16.94 21.32 8.72
C ASP A 61 -17.55 21.77 10.04
N LYS A 62 -17.90 23.06 10.15
CA LYS A 62 -18.71 23.56 11.25
C LYS A 62 -20.17 23.17 11.01
N ARG A 63 -20.79 22.51 11.99
CA ARG A 63 -22.22 22.22 11.98
C ARG A 63 -23.01 23.28 12.74
N ASP A 64 -22.56 23.61 13.95
CA ASP A 64 -23.13 24.64 14.81
C ASP A 64 -22.04 25.22 15.74
N ASP A 65 -22.42 26.09 16.68
CA ASP A 65 -21.48 26.76 17.60
C ASP A 65 -20.91 25.86 18.72
N SER A 66 -21.32 24.60 18.75
CA SER A 66 -20.88 23.58 19.70
C SER A 66 -20.39 22.29 19.03
N SER A 67 -20.47 22.17 17.70
CA SER A 67 -20.16 20.93 17.01
C SER A 67 -19.47 21.12 15.66
N VAL A 68 -18.55 20.21 15.39
CA VAL A 68 -17.82 20.10 14.13
C VAL A 68 -17.91 18.67 13.62
N GLU A 69 -17.81 18.52 12.32
CA GLU A 69 -17.73 17.24 11.66
C GLU A 69 -16.40 17.13 10.95
N THR A 70 -15.70 16.02 11.15
CA THR A 70 -14.52 15.71 10.37
C THR A 70 -14.82 14.60 9.39
N LEU A 71 -14.27 14.72 8.19
CA LEU A 71 -14.54 13.80 7.09
C LEU A 71 -13.30 13.48 6.29
N ILE A 72 -13.30 12.27 5.73
CA ILE A 72 -12.38 11.82 4.69
C ILE A 72 -13.25 11.33 3.53
N HIS A 73 -13.33 12.12 2.47
CA HIS A 73 -14.08 11.80 1.26
C HIS A 73 -13.12 11.31 0.17
N LEU A 74 -13.54 10.28 -0.57
CA LEU A 74 -12.79 9.75 -1.71
C LEU A 74 -13.52 10.20 -2.97
N ASN A 75 -12.87 10.96 -3.85
CA ASN A 75 -13.46 11.36 -5.12
C ASN A 75 -13.51 10.18 -6.10
N GLU A 76 -14.16 10.38 -7.25
CA GLU A 76 -14.15 9.41 -8.33
C GLU A 76 -12.73 9.12 -8.84
N SER A 77 -12.49 7.88 -9.25
CA SER A 77 -11.26 7.45 -9.93
C SER A 77 -11.61 6.60 -11.14
N ASN A 78 -10.81 6.73 -12.19
CA ASN A 78 -10.98 5.93 -13.41
C ASN A 78 -10.26 4.58 -13.32
N LYS A 79 -9.43 4.36 -12.29
CA LYS A 79 -8.63 3.13 -12.13
C LYS A 79 -8.89 2.39 -10.85
N ILE A 80 -9.39 3.08 -9.82
CA ILE A 80 -9.62 2.53 -8.49
C ILE A 80 -11.13 2.50 -8.27
N LYS A 81 -11.66 1.33 -7.88
CA LYS A 81 -13.07 1.16 -7.51
C LYS A 81 -13.29 1.35 -6.02
N ARG A 82 -12.38 0.79 -5.22
CA ARG A 82 -12.44 0.77 -3.75
C ARG A 82 -11.07 0.93 -3.16
N VAL A 83 -11.01 1.46 -1.96
CA VAL A 83 -9.79 1.47 -1.16
C VAL A 83 -10.05 0.81 0.18
N ARG A 84 -9.01 0.19 0.72
CA ARG A 84 -8.91 -0.14 2.14
C ARG A 84 -7.90 0.84 2.74
N ALA A 85 -8.32 1.58 3.74
CA ALA A 85 -7.48 2.59 4.35
C ALA A 85 -7.60 2.60 5.87
N ARG A 86 -6.45 2.80 6.50
CA ARG A 86 -6.33 3.09 7.93
C ARG A 86 -6.32 4.59 8.12
N TYR A 87 -7.03 5.06 9.13
CA TYR A 87 -7.08 6.46 9.49
C TYR A 87 -6.96 6.63 11.00
N SER A 88 -6.42 7.76 11.41
CA SER A 88 -6.49 8.26 12.77
C SER A 88 -6.93 9.72 12.74
N VAL A 89 -7.81 10.10 13.66
CA VAL A 89 -8.27 11.48 13.83
C VAL A 89 -8.28 11.78 15.31
N GLY A 90 -7.59 12.84 15.72
CA GLY A 90 -7.55 13.28 17.10
C GLY A 90 -7.82 14.77 17.23
N MET A 91 -8.52 15.14 18.30
CA MET A 91 -8.75 16.51 18.72
C MET A 91 -7.84 16.82 19.90
N PHE A 92 -7.14 17.95 19.82
CA PHE A 92 -6.15 18.40 20.80
C PHE A 92 -6.47 19.82 21.23
N ASN A 93 -6.25 20.14 22.50
CA ASN A 93 -6.43 21.51 23.01
C ASN A 93 -5.25 22.42 22.62
N GLU A 94 -5.28 23.66 23.09
CA GLU A 94 -4.23 24.67 22.87
C GLU A 94 -2.85 24.29 23.41
N THR A 95 -2.78 23.42 24.43
CA THR A 95 -1.53 22.91 25.02
C THR A 95 -1.03 21.63 24.33
N ALA A 96 -1.65 21.24 23.21
CA ALA A 96 -1.40 20.01 22.47
C ALA A 96 -1.67 18.71 23.24
N GLU A 97 -2.43 18.78 24.33
CA GLU A 97 -2.94 17.62 25.05
C GLU A 97 -4.09 16.99 24.26
N GLU A 98 -4.07 15.67 24.15
CA GLU A 98 -5.11 14.92 23.46
C GLU A 98 -6.40 14.94 24.26
N LEU A 99 -7.46 15.46 23.65
CA LEU A 99 -8.80 15.48 24.24
C LEU A 99 -9.53 14.19 23.91
N LYS A 100 -9.47 13.79 22.64
CA LYS A 100 -10.13 12.59 22.13
C LYS A 100 -9.52 12.17 20.80
N SER A 101 -9.36 10.87 20.61
CA SER A 101 -8.92 10.31 19.33
C SER A 101 -9.76 9.13 18.91
N TRP A 102 -9.73 8.86 17.60
CA TRP A 102 -10.23 7.66 16.98
C TRP A 102 -9.23 7.14 15.99
N GLU A 103 -9.09 5.83 15.95
CA GLU A 103 -8.31 5.12 14.96
C GLU A 103 -9.14 3.95 14.42
N GLY A 104 -9.05 3.71 13.12
CA GLY A 104 -9.77 2.63 12.47
C GLY A 104 -9.19 2.24 11.13
N GLU A 105 -9.67 1.13 10.59
CA GLU A 105 -9.45 0.71 9.22
C GLU A 105 -10.81 0.43 8.59
N LYS A 106 -11.03 0.93 7.38
CA LYS A 106 -12.30 0.74 6.66
C LYS A 106 -12.04 0.58 5.17
N GLU A 107 -12.99 -0.07 4.51
CA GLU A 107 -13.10 -0.05 3.06
C GLU A 107 -14.22 0.91 2.63
N ALA A 108 -14.01 1.58 1.51
CA ALA A 108 -15.01 2.44 0.88
C ALA A 108 -14.88 2.38 -0.64
N ASN A 109 -15.99 2.60 -1.35
CA ASN A 109 -15.94 2.88 -2.78
C ASN A 109 -15.34 4.28 -3.01
N THR A 110 -14.87 4.51 -4.23
CA THR A 110 -14.65 5.88 -4.70
C THR A 110 -16.00 6.59 -4.82
N ASP A 111 -16.01 7.91 -4.64
CA ASP A 111 -17.22 8.74 -4.49
C ASP A 111 -18.02 8.48 -3.19
N GLU A 112 -17.34 7.99 -2.15
CA GLU A 112 -17.94 7.77 -0.82
C GLU A 112 -17.09 8.36 0.31
N PHE A 113 -17.74 8.56 1.46
CA PHE A 113 -17.06 8.85 2.71
C PHE A 113 -16.42 7.60 3.28
N LEU A 114 -15.09 7.63 3.37
CA LEU A 114 -14.35 6.66 4.16
C LEU A 114 -14.60 6.88 5.65
N PHE A 115 -14.58 8.14 6.09
CA PHE A 115 -14.77 8.54 7.47
C PHE A 115 -15.65 9.77 7.55
N LEU A 116 -16.57 9.77 8.51
CA LEU A 116 -17.43 10.89 8.85
C LEU A 116 -17.71 10.81 10.34
N LYS A 117 -17.35 11.85 11.09
CA LYS A 117 -17.52 11.85 12.55
C LYS A 117 -17.86 13.24 13.07
N PRO A 118 -18.99 13.38 13.79
CA PRO A 118 -19.26 14.58 14.57
C PRO A 118 -18.48 14.59 15.89
N TRP A 119 -18.08 15.77 16.32
CA TRP A 119 -17.35 16.06 17.54
C TRP A 119 -18.01 17.22 18.26
N THR A 120 -18.06 17.13 19.59
CA THR A 120 -18.44 18.25 20.45
C THR A 120 -17.22 19.13 20.66
N VAL A 121 -17.36 20.43 20.40
CA VAL A 121 -16.33 21.43 20.68
C VAL A 121 -16.36 21.74 22.17
N PRO A 122 -15.25 21.49 22.90
CA PRO A 122 -15.26 21.59 24.36
C PRO A 122 -15.23 23.04 24.86
N GLN A 123 -14.49 23.92 24.19
CA GLN A 123 -14.34 25.34 24.54
C GLN A 123 -14.33 26.16 23.24
N PRO A 124 -15.50 26.64 22.75
CA PRO A 124 -15.65 27.35 21.47
C PRO A 124 -14.84 28.65 21.35
N ASP A 125 -14.54 29.26 22.49
CA ASP A 125 -13.74 30.48 22.64
C ASP A 125 -12.22 30.22 22.59
N LYS A 126 -11.81 28.96 22.78
CA LYS A 126 -10.40 28.56 22.77
C LYS A 126 -10.00 27.90 21.47
N SER A 127 -8.68 27.89 21.23
CA SER A 127 -8.11 27.18 20.08
C SER A 127 -8.04 25.69 20.33
N PHE A 128 -8.26 24.91 19.27
CA PHE A 128 -8.06 23.47 19.27
C PHE A 128 -7.56 23.01 17.91
N THR A 129 -6.96 21.84 17.85
CA THR A 129 -6.34 21.29 16.64
C THR A 129 -6.89 19.91 16.35
N PHE A 130 -7.27 19.67 15.10
CA PHE A 130 -7.46 18.31 14.59
C PHE A 130 -6.17 17.81 13.95
N LYS A 131 -5.73 16.61 14.34
CA LYS A 131 -4.66 15.89 13.68
C LYS A 131 -5.22 14.66 12.97
N PHE A 132 -4.80 14.46 11.74
CA PHE A 132 -5.22 13.38 10.86
C PHE A 132 -4.00 12.54 10.47
N GLY A 133 -4.13 11.23 10.59
CA GLY A 133 -3.28 10.25 9.93
C GLY A 133 -4.11 9.48 8.92
N PHE A 134 -3.62 9.31 7.70
CA PHE A 134 -4.31 8.57 6.66
C PHE A 134 -3.32 7.74 5.82
N HIS A 135 -3.63 6.46 5.63
CA HIS A 135 -2.83 5.52 4.87
C HIS A 135 -3.73 4.54 4.11
N VAL A 136 -3.58 4.49 2.79
CA VAL A 136 -4.24 3.49 1.95
C VAL A 136 -3.42 2.20 2.00
N SER A 137 -3.96 1.18 2.66
CA SER A 137 -3.34 -0.13 2.82
C SER A 137 -3.45 -0.99 1.55
N ALA A 138 -4.56 -0.86 0.82
CA ALA A 138 -4.82 -1.60 -0.41
C ALA A 138 -5.82 -0.88 -1.31
N VAL A 139 -5.77 -1.17 -2.61
CA VAL A 139 -6.67 -0.64 -3.63
C VAL A 139 -7.28 -1.77 -4.44
N LEU A 140 -8.57 -1.67 -4.74
CA LEU A 140 -9.27 -2.55 -5.67
C LEU A 140 -9.27 -1.87 -7.04
N GLY A 141 -8.54 -2.45 -7.99
CA GLY A 141 -8.51 -1.95 -9.36
C GLY A 141 -9.84 -2.18 -10.09
N ILE A 142 -9.98 -1.53 -11.25
CA ILE A 142 -11.10 -1.80 -12.17
C ILE A 142 -11.18 -3.25 -12.65
N ASP A 143 -10.06 -3.97 -12.62
CA ASP A 143 -9.92 -5.41 -12.88
C ASP A 143 -10.48 -6.29 -11.75
N ASN A 144 -11.01 -5.70 -10.68
CA ASN A 144 -11.51 -6.36 -9.48
C ASN A 144 -10.45 -7.15 -8.71
N ILE A 145 -9.18 -6.76 -8.83
CA ILE A 145 -8.08 -7.36 -8.05
C ILE A 145 -7.65 -6.39 -6.96
N TRP A 146 -7.62 -6.87 -5.72
CA TRP A 146 -7.02 -6.13 -4.61
C TRP A 146 -5.50 -6.18 -4.71
N MET A 147 -4.88 -5.01 -4.71
CA MET A 147 -3.43 -4.84 -4.63
C MET A 147 -3.07 -4.10 -3.35
N PHE A 148 -2.07 -4.60 -2.64
CA PHE A 148 -1.53 -3.94 -1.46
C PHE A 148 -0.69 -2.74 -1.86
N ASN A 149 -0.77 -1.66 -1.07
CA ASN A 149 0.11 -0.51 -1.24
C ASN A 149 1.41 -0.77 -0.47
N PHE A 150 2.50 -0.98 -1.22
CA PHE A 150 3.83 -1.14 -0.63
C PHE A 150 4.68 0.12 -0.74
N TYR A 151 4.20 1.19 -1.37
CA TYR A 151 5.02 2.38 -1.63
C TYR A 151 5.03 3.34 -0.44
N ASP A 152 3.98 3.28 0.38
CA ASP A 152 3.83 4.14 1.53
C ASP A 152 4.21 3.43 2.83
N ALA A 153 4.94 4.15 3.68
CA ALA A 153 5.09 3.76 5.06
C ALA A 153 3.75 3.90 5.80
N LEU A 154 3.55 3.09 6.84
CA LEU A 154 2.47 3.32 7.80
C LEU A 154 2.72 4.64 8.53
N PHE A 155 1.65 5.33 8.93
CA PHE A 155 1.79 6.45 9.85
C PHE A 155 2.20 5.95 11.24
N ASN A 156 2.94 6.79 11.98
CA ASN A 156 3.45 6.58 13.35
C ASN A 156 4.75 5.76 13.51
N VAL A 157 5.67 6.25 14.36
CA VAL A 157 7.04 5.72 14.59
C VAL A 157 7.01 4.29 15.16
N GLU A 158 6.00 3.94 15.96
CA GLU A 158 5.84 2.58 16.49
C GLU A 158 5.62 1.53 15.38
N ASN A 159 5.06 1.96 14.24
CA ASN A 159 4.81 1.09 13.10
C ASN A 159 6.06 0.89 12.23
N ASP A 160 7.06 1.77 12.29
CA ASP A 160 8.33 1.59 11.56
C ASP A 160 9.06 0.31 12.00
N SER A 161 8.93 -0.08 13.27
CA SER A 161 9.48 -1.34 13.81
C SER A 161 8.76 -2.60 13.28
N LYS A 162 7.53 -2.43 12.78
CA LYS A 162 6.64 -3.49 12.29
C LYS A 162 6.75 -3.69 10.78
N MET A 163 7.48 -2.83 10.08
CA MET A 163 7.68 -2.91 8.64
C MET A 163 9.07 -3.45 8.28
N ILE A 164 9.16 -4.16 7.16
CA ILE A 164 10.40 -4.45 6.46
C ILE A 164 10.48 -3.49 5.28
N VAL A 165 11.61 -2.81 5.13
CA VAL A 165 11.83 -1.85 4.04
C VAL A 165 12.75 -2.46 2.99
N PHE A 166 12.25 -2.81 1.81
CA PHE A 166 13.10 -3.22 0.70
C PHE A 166 13.64 -1.98 0.00
N LYS A 167 14.96 -1.84 -0.08
CA LYS A 167 15.65 -0.70 -0.69
C LYS A 167 16.35 -1.14 -1.96
N GLU A 168 16.20 -0.39 -3.05
CA GLU A 168 17.00 -0.62 -4.27
C GLU A 168 18.47 -0.24 -4.03
N LYS A 169 19.42 -1.12 -4.40
CA LYS A 169 20.86 -0.91 -4.16
C LYS A 169 21.39 0.42 -4.72
N ASN A 170 20.98 0.77 -5.93
CA ASN A 170 21.51 1.93 -6.65
C ASN A 170 20.62 3.18 -6.51
N ASN A 171 19.46 3.06 -5.87
CA ASN A 171 18.52 4.16 -5.72
C ASN A 171 17.76 4.04 -4.38
N GLN A 172 18.35 4.60 -3.33
CA GLN A 172 17.77 4.56 -1.99
C GLN A 172 16.42 5.29 -1.86
N LYS A 173 15.97 6.03 -2.89
CA LYS A 173 14.66 6.67 -2.90
C LYS A 173 13.53 5.69 -3.16
N VAL A 174 13.79 4.60 -3.90
CA VAL A 174 12.81 3.55 -4.22
C VAL A 174 12.77 2.54 -3.09
N ARG A 175 11.62 2.48 -2.41
CA ARG A 175 11.41 1.65 -1.23
C ARG A 175 10.08 0.93 -1.34
N LEU A 176 10.04 -0.31 -0.87
CA LEU A 176 8.80 -1.05 -0.65
C LEU A 176 8.69 -1.43 0.82
N TYR A 177 7.52 -1.20 1.41
CA TYR A 177 7.21 -1.40 2.82
C TYR A 177 6.28 -2.60 2.94
N THR A 178 6.66 -3.59 3.75
CA THR A 178 5.81 -4.77 3.99
C THR A 178 5.69 -5.10 5.47
N HIS A 179 4.57 -5.69 5.85
CA HIS A 179 4.35 -6.04 7.24
C HIS A 179 5.24 -7.21 7.67
N LYS A 180 6.07 -6.98 8.68
CA LYS A 180 7.12 -7.89 9.14
C LYS A 180 6.58 -9.25 9.58
N LYS A 181 5.46 -9.29 10.33
CA LYS A 181 4.89 -10.55 10.80
C LYS A 181 4.49 -11.47 9.63
N LEU A 182 3.91 -10.91 8.58
CA LEU A 182 3.47 -11.67 7.41
C LEU A 182 4.68 -12.20 6.62
N MET A 183 5.66 -11.33 6.38
CA MET A 183 6.87 -11.73 5.66
C MET A 183 7.67 -12.77 6.41
N MET A 184 7.79 -12.64 7.74
CA MET A 184 8.47 -13.63 8.58
C MET A 184 7.73 -14.98 8.60
N PHE A 185 6.40 -14.97 8.52
CA PHE A 185 5.62 -16.21 8.47
C PHE A 185 5.89 -17.01 7.18
N HIS A 186 6.06 -16.32 6.05
CA HIS A 186 6.29 -16.97 4.76
C HIS A 186 7.76 -17.17 4.39
N SER A 187 8.68 -16.41 4.98
CA SER A 187 10.11 -16.44 4.67
C SER A 187 10.91 -17.29 5.64
N SER A 188 11.68 -18.24 5.11
CA SER A 188 12.67 -18.97 5.90
C SER A 188 14.04 -18.27 6.00
N LYS A 189 14.24 -17.15 5.29
CA LYS A 189 15.56 -16.49 5.18
C LYS A 189 15.59 -15.11 5.83
N LEU A 190 14.47 -14.40 5.91
CA LEU A 190 14.42 -13.04 6.45
C LEU A 190 14.78 -12.97 7.93
N SER A 191 14.55 -14.04 8.72
CA SER A 191 14.99 -14.12 10.11
C SER A 191 16.52 -14.17 10.24
N ILE A 192 17.21 -14.77 9.28
CA ILE A 192 18.67 -14.93 9.27
C ILE A 192 19.35 -13.57 8.99
N TYR A 193 18.78 -12.77 8.08
CA TYR A 193 19.29 -11.45 7.75
C TYR A 193 19.15 -10.43 8.89
N ARG A 194 18.29 -10.70 9.88
CA ARG A 194 18.12 -9.86 11.08
C ARG A 194 19.40 -9.79 11.93
N ASN A 195 20.21 -10.85 11.94
CA ASN A 195 21.41 -10.92 12.78
C ASN A 195 22.61 -10.20 12.15
N ASN A 196 22.53 -9.87 10.86
CA ASN A 196 23.64 -9.28 10.10
C ASN A 196 23.44 -7.80 9.76
N LEU A 197 22.30 -7.20 10.11
CA LEU A 197 22.07 -5.77 9.96
C LEU A 197 21.99 -5.11 11.33
N HIS A 198 23.12 -4.56 11.77
CA HIS A 198 23.11 -3.53 12.79
C HIS A 198 22.24 -2.35 12.30
N ASN A 199 21.21 -2.01 13.08
CA ASN A 199 20.49 -0.74 13.11
C ASN A 199 19.70 -0.23 11.90
N GLU A 200 19.58 -0.95 10.78
CA GLU A 200 18.75 -0.50 9.67
C GLU A 200 17.63 -1.51 9.37
N ASN A 201 16.36 -1.14 9.56
CA ASN A 201 15.17 -1.96 9.26
C ASN A 201 14.96 -2.24 7.75
N GLY A 202 16.03 -2.26 6.94
CA GLY A 202 15.95 -2.32 5.49
C GLY A 202 16.69 -3.49 4.86
N PHE A 203 16.07 -4.18 3.90
CA PHE A 203 16.71 -5.20 3.07
C PHE A 203 17.18 -4.58 1.75
N ILE A 204 18.49 -4.58 1.49
CA ILE A 204 19.02 -4.08 0.22
C ILE A 204 18.86 -5.16 -0.85
N ILE A 205 18.11 -4.82 -1.90
CA ILE A 205 17.83 -5.71 -3.02
C ILE A 205 18.99 -5.70 -4.01
N PRO A 206 19.51 -6.87 -4.46
CA PRO A 206 20.55 -6.93 -5.48
C PRO A 206 20.15 -6.17 -6.75
N ALA A 207 21.12 -5.50 -7.39
CA ALA A 207 20.85 -4.67 -8.58
C ALA A 207 20.28 -5.45 -9.79
N CYS A 208 20.43 -6.77 -9.82
CA CYS A 208 19.83 -7.62 -10.85
C CYS A 208 18.31 -7.85 -10.66
N VAL A 209 17.75 -7.49 -9.50
CA VAL A 209 16.33 -7.63 -9.20
C VAL A 209 15.61 -6.31 -9.48
N SER A 210 14.67 -6.34 -10.41
CA SER A 210 13.78 -5.20 -10.66
C SER A 210 12.81 -4.98 -9.51
N MET A 211 12.67 -3.74 -9.05
CA MET A 211 11.70 -3.36 -8.01
C MET A 211 10.24 -3.66 -8.41
N ASN A 212 9.90 -3.57 -9.69
CA ASN A 212 8.58 -3.97 -10.20
C ASN A 212 8.34 -5.49 -10.06
N MET A 213 9.36 -6.30 -10.34
CA MET A 213 9.25 -7.76 -10.16
C MET A 213 9.22 -8.15 -8.68
N LEU A 214 9.91 -7.38 -7.83
CA LEU A 214 9.81 -7.54 -6.38
C LEU A 214 8.41 -7.20 -5.89
N GLU A 215 7.83 -6.09 -6.33
CA GLU A 215 6.46 -5.68 -5.98
C GLU A 215 5.45 -6.78 -6.35
N LYS A 216 5.45 -7.30 -7.58
CA LYS A 216 4.63 -8.47 -7.96
C LYS A 216 4.86 -9.70 -7.07
N CYS A 217 6.12 -9.99 -6.73
CA CYS A 217 6.47 -11.10 -5.84
C CYS A 217 5.87 -10.90 -4.43
N LEU A 218 5.90 -9.67 -3.92
CA LEU A 218 5.29 -9.31 -2.64
C LEU A 218 3.76 -9.37 -2.70
N GLN A 219 3.12 -8.92 -3.78
CA GLN A 219 1.67 -9.08 -3.97
C GLN A 219 1.25 -10.56 -3.85
N ILE A 220 1.94 -11.46 -4.56
CA ILE A 220 1.70 -12.90 -4.47
C ILE A 220 1.98 -13.44 -3.06
N ALA A 221 3.04 -12.94 -2.41
CA ALA A 221 3.35 -13.33 -1.03
C ALA A 221 2.25 -12.94 -0.04
N HIS A 222 1.49 -11.88 -0.35
CA HIS A 222 0.33 -11.42 0.40
C HIS A 222 -1.00 -12.05 -0.08
N GLY A 223 -0.96 -12.99 -1.03
CA GLY A 223 -2.12 -13.75 -1.49
C GLY A 223 -2.83 -13.17 -2.72
N VAL A 224 -2.29 -12.13 -3.35
CA VAL A 224 -2.86 -11.55 -4.57
C VAL A 224 -2.59 -12.47 -5.77
N GLN A 225 -3.61 -12.68 -6.60
CA GLN A 225 -3.49 -13.41 -7.86
C GLN A 225 -3.09 -12.46 -8.99
N VAL A 226 -1.80 -12.20 -9.12
CA VAL A 226 -1.27 -11.28 -10.14
C VAL A 226 -1.19 -11.97 -11.49
N HIS A 227 -1.77 -11.37 -12.52
CA HIS A 227 -1.60 -11.80 -13.91
C HIS A 227 -0.13 -11.60 -14.34
N CYS A 228 0.57 -12.70 -14.59
CA CYS A 228 1.99 -12.69 -14.94
C CYS A 228 2.24 -13.50 -16.21
N SER A 229 3.12 -12.99 -17.07
CA SER A 229 3.66 -13.80 -18.17
C SER A 229 4.53 -14.94 -17.62
N VAL A 230 4.78 -15.96 -18.44
CA VAL A 230 5.70 -17.07 -18.08
C VAL A 230 7.10 -16.54 -17.75
N GLU A 231 7.56 -15.49 -18.43
CA GLU A 231 8.87 -14.89 -18.18
C GLU A 231 8.90 -14.10 -16.86
N ASP A 232 7.82 -13.37 -16.54
CA ASP A 232 7.68 -12.70 -15.25
C ASP A 232 7.66 -13.72 -14.10
N LEU A 233 6.93 -14.82 -14.26
CA LEU A 233 6.87 -15.91 -13.27
C LEU A 233 8.25 -16.49 -12.95
N LYS A 234 9.13 -16.66 -13.94
CA LYS A 234 10.51 -17.13 -13.71
C LYS A 234 11.30 -16.13 -12.86
N LYS A 235 11.20 -14.83 -13.15
CA LYS A 235 11.88 -13.77 -12.39
C LYS A 235 11.34 -13.69 -10.96
N ILE A 236 10.02 -13.77 -10.79
CA ILE A 236 9.35 -13.82 -9.49
C ILE A 236 9.85 -15.02 -8.68
N ASN A 237 9.97 -16.21 -9.28
CA ASN A 237 10.50 -17.40 -8.60
C ASN A 237 11.97 -17.22 -8.14
N GLN A 238 12.81 -16.54 -8.92
CA GLN A 238 14.18 -16.23 -8.50
C GLN A 238 14.17 -15.32 -7.27
N ILE A 239 13.34 -14.27 -7.26
CA ILE A 239 13.17 -13.37 -6.11
C ILE A 239 12.61 -14.12 -4.90
N ALA A 240 11.61 -14.98 -5.10
CA ALA A 240 11.03 -15.79 -4.03
C ALA A 240 12.07 -16.72 -3.38
N LYS A 241 12.94 -17.35 -4.17
CA LYS A 241 14.05 -18.18 -3.67
C LYS A 241 15.11 -17.36 -2.94
N LEU A 242 15.40 -16.14 -3.41
CA LEU A 242 16.30 -15.20 -2.74
C LEU A 242 15.75 -14.85 -1.34
N LEU A 243 14.46 -14.47 -1.27
CA LEU A 243 13.79 -14.08 -0.04
C LEU A 243 13.30 -15.27 0.80
N GLY A 244 13.37 -16.50 0.30
CA GLY A 244 12.89 -17.71 0.98
C GLY A 244 11.37 -17.79 1.14
N LEU A 245 10.59 -17.17 0.24
CA LEU A 245 9.12 -17.09 0.30
C LEU A 245 8.46 -18.38 -0.20
N LYS A 246 8.17 -19.29 0.74
CA LYS A 246 7.68 -20.64 0.41
C LYS A 246 6.33 -20.64 -0.30
N ASN A 247 5.44 -19.72 0.06
CA ASN A 247 4.12 -19.60 -0.55
C ASN A 247 4.21 -19.16 -2.03
N VAL A 248 5.08 -18.21 -2.35
CA VAL A 248 5.29 -17.75 -3.73
C VAL A 248 5.91 -18.84 -4.60
N ILE A 249 6.87 -19.60 -4.06
CA ILE A 249 7.47 -20.74 -4.78
C ILE A 249 6.39 -21.78 -5.13
N LYS A 250 5.53 -22.13 -4.17
CA LYS A 250 4.41 -23.06 -4.41
C LYS A 250 3.41 -22.51 -5.43
N TYR A 251 3.11 -21.22 -5.38
CA TYR A 251 2.25 -20.57 -6.37
C TYR A 251 2.84 -20.68 -7.78
N TYR A 252 4.12 -20.40 -7.94
CA TYR A 252 4.83 -20.56 -9.22
C TYR A 252 4.76 -22.00 -9.74
N GLU A 253 4.97 -22.99 -8.88
CA GLU A 253 4.89 -24.41 -9.25
C GLU A 253 3.50 -24.78 -9.77
N ARG A 254 2.43 -24.32 -9.11
CA ARG A 254 1.05 -24.52 -9.56
C ARG A 254 0.78 -23.88 -10.92
N GLN A 255 1.14 -22.61 -11.08
CA GLN A 255 0.98 -21.89 -12.35
C GLN A 255 1.76 -22.58 -13.49
N ARG A 256 2.94 -23.13 -13.21
CA ARG A 256 3.72 -23.88 -14.20
C ARG A 256 3.01 -25.18 -14.62
N ILE A 257 2.43 -25.92 -13.67
CA ILE A 257 1.67 -27.16 -13.96
C ILE A 257 0.41 -26.85 -14.77
N GLU A 258 -0.35 -25.83 -14.38
CA GLU A 258 -1.56 -25.41 -15.09
C GLU A 258 -1.26 -25.02 -16.54
N ASN A 259 -0.20 -24.23 -16.76
CA ASN A 259 0.24 -23.88 -18.10
C ASN A 259 0.67 -25.10 -18.92
N LEU A 260 1.29 -26.11 -18.30
CA LEU A 260 1.67 -27.34 -19.01
C LEU A 260 0.45 -28.15 -19.46
N ASN A 261 -0.60 -28.18 -18.66
CA ASN A 261 -1.82 -28.91 -18.99
C ASN A 261 -2.61 -28.25 -20.13
N GLN A 262 -2.38 -26.96 -20.40
CA GLN A 262 -3.02 -26.23 -21.49
C GLN A 262 -2.24 -26.31 -22.82
N VAL A 263 -0.96 -26.69 -22.79
CA VAL A 263 -0.14 -26.86 -23.99
C VAL A 263 -0.12 -28.33 -24.37
N LYS A 264 -0.25 -28.66 -25.68
CA LYS A 264 0.10 -30.01 -26.16
C LYS A 264 1.56 -30.28 -25.80
N VAL A 265 1.79 -31.05 -24.74
CA VAL A 265 3.12 -31.41 -24.28
C VAL A 265 3.80 -32.19 -25.39
N THR A 266 4.79 -31.59 -26.04
CA THR A 266 5.68 -32.31 -26.95
C THR A 266 6.77 -32.99 -26.14
N ASP A 267 7.32 -34.09 -26.64
CA ASP A 267 8.37 -34.87 -25.96
C ASP A 267 9.59 -34.02 -25.58
N GLN A 268 9.93 -33.00 -26.37
CA GLN A 268 11.01 -32.05 -26.06
C GLN A 268 10.70 -31.18 -24.83
N VAL A 269 9.46 -30.70 -24.69
CA VAL A 269 9.04 -29.91 -23.52
C VAL A 269 9.06 -30.77 -22.28
N PHE A 270 8.53 -32.00 -22.37
CA PHE A 270 8.57 -32.97 -21.26
C PHE A 270 10.01 -33.30 -20.85
N HIS A 271 10.87 -33.64 -21.80
CA HIS A 271 12.26 -34.03 -21.53
C HIS A 271 13.07 -32.88 -20.91
N SER A 272 12.95 -31.65 -21.44
CA SER A 272 13.66 -30.50 -20.90
C SER A 272 13.24 -30.17 -19.45
N MET A 273 11.96 -30.37 -19.12
CA MET A 273 11.42 -30.10 -17.78
C MET A 273 11.76 -31.21 -16.79
N PHE A 274 11.65 -32.48 -17.21
CA PHE A 274 12.07 -33.63 -16.41
C PHE A 274 13.56 -33.57 -16.08
N MET A 275 14.41 -33.19 -17.03
CA MET A 275 15.86 -33.03 -16.81
C MET A 275 16.20 -31.84 -15.91
N ARG A 276 15.32 -30.84 -15.80
CA ARG A 276 15.49 -29.71 -14.88
C ARG A 276 15.07 -30.06 -13.46
N ASP A 277 14.00 -30.83 -13.30
CA ASP A 277 13.52 -31.30 -11.99
C ASP A 277 14.39 -32.45 -11.44
N ARG A 278 14.93 -33.34 -12.29
CA ARG A 278 15.96 -34.32 -11.89
C ARG A 278 17.19 -33.66 -11.29
N ARG A 279 17.62 -32.50 -11.79
CA ARG A 279 18.75 -31.75 -11.20
C ARG A 279 18.43 -31.27 -9.78
N HIS A 280 17.18 -30.91 -9.50
CA HIS A 280 16.74 -30.56 -8.14
C HIS A 280 16.68 -31.77 -7.20
N LEU A 281 16.30 -32.94 -7.71
CA LEU A 281 16.25 -34.19 -6.94
C LEU A 281 17.66 -34.78 -6.69
N LEU A 282 18.56 -34.71 -7.67
CA LEU A 282 19.93 -35.20 -7.53
C LEU A 282 20.77 -34.34 -6.57
N VAL A 283 20.59 -33.02 -6.55
CA VAL A 283 21.27 -32.14 -5.58
C VAL A 283 20.80 -32.41 -4.14
N ARG A 284 19.56 -32.88 -3.95
CA ARG A 284 19.05 -33.24 -2.63
C ARG A 284 19.64 -34.55 -2.09
N ASN A 285 19.99 -35.48 -2.99
CA ASN A 285 20.62 -36.76 -2.62
C ASN A 285 22.12 -36.63 -2.33
N VAL A 286 22.82 -35.65 -2.92
CA VAL A 286 24.25 -35.42 -2.66
C VAL A 286 24.51 -34.68 -1.33
N LEU A 287 23.50 -34.00 -0.78
CA LEU A 287 23.60 -33.32 0.54
C LEU A 287 23.14 -34.22 1.71
N MET A 288 22.75 -35.47 1.43
CA MET A 288 22.35 -36.46 2.45
C MET A 288 23.25 -37.71 2.44
N SER A 289 24.38 -37.67 1.75
CA SER A 289 25.48 -38.64 1.82
C SER A 289 26.69 -37.98 2.45
#